data_AF-A0A4V3ABN2-F1
#
_entry.id   AF-A0A4V3ABN2-F1
#
_cell.length_a   1.000
_cell.length_b   1.000
_cell.length_c   1.000
_cell.angle_alpha   90.00
_cell.angle_beta   90.00
_cell.angle_gamma   90.00
#
_symmetry.space_group_name_H-M   'P 1'
#
loop_
_entity.id
_entity.type
_entity.pdbx_description
1 polymer ?
#
loop_
_entity_poly.entity_id
_entity_poly.type
_entity_poly.pdbx_seq_one_letter_code
_entity_poly.pdbx_strand_id
1 'polypeptide(L)' 'MLIAPVVTETEYEQALGEIRRLVALEPERGSLAGDRLETLTAIAETFEAGHFVLDLADIEAR' A
#
# COMPACT_ATOMS: atom_id res chain seq x y z
N MET A 1 -0.40 -10.99 19.48
CA MET A 1 -1.67 -10.79 18.76
C MET A 1 -1.47 -9.64 17.80
N LEU A 2 -1.45 -9.90 16.50
CA LEU A 2 -1.48 -8.85 15.48
C LEU A 2 -2.93 -8.69 15.09
N ILE A 3 -3.59 -7.62 15.55
CA ILE A 3 -4.89 -7.23 15.03
C ILE A 3 -4.57 -6.61 13.66
N ALA A 4 -4.74 -7.37 12.59
CA ALA A 4 -4.62 -6.81 11.25
C ALA A 4 -5.74 -5.74 11.10
N PRO A 5 -5.41 -4.53 10.63
CA PRO A 5 -6.45 -3.57 10.31
C PRO A 5 -7.37 -4.18 9.24
N VAL A 6 -8.67 -4.09 9.46
CA VAL A 6 -9.66 -4.39 8.41
C VAL A 6 -9.64 -3.20 7.48
N VAL A 7 -9.00 -3.35 6.33
CA VAL A 7 -8.98 -2.34 5.27
C VAL A 7 -10.10 -2.68 4.30
N THR A 8 -11.00 -1.74 4.04
CA THR A 8 -12.02 -1.84 3.00
C THR A 8 -11.43 -1.45 1.64
N GLU A 9 -12.09 -1.87 0.55
CA GLU A 9 -11.67 -1.49 -0.80
C GLU A 9 -11.66 0.03 -1.01
N THR A 10 -12.61 0.76 -0.41
CA THR A 10 -12.62 2.22 -0.44
C THR A 10 -11.43 2.82 0.30
N GLU A 11 -11.08 2.33 1.48
CA GLU A 11 -9.91 2.80 2.23
C GLU A 11 -8.61 2.50 1.47
N TYR A 12 -8.55 1.36 0.79
CA TYR A 12 -7.45 0.99 -0.09
C TYR A 12 -7.32 1.97 -1.27
N GLU A 13 -8.40 2.28 -1.99
CA GLU A 13 -8.38 3.25 -3.10
C GLU A 13 -7.95 4.65 -2.64
N GLN A 14 -8.42 5.09 -1.47
CA GLN A 14 -8.00 6.36 -0.87
C GLN A 14 -6.51 6.34 -0.53
N ALA A 15 -6.00 5.22 0.02
CA ALA A 15 -4.59 5.05 0.30
C ALA A 15 -3.74 5.14 -0.98
N LEU A 16 -4.16 4.49 -2.07
CA LEU A 16 -3.48 4.58 -3.38
C LEU A 16 -3.44 6.01 -3.92
N GLY A 17 -4.53 6.76 -3.78
CA GLY A 17 -4.57 8.17 -4.18
C GLY A 17 -3.57 9.03 -3.41
N GLU A 18 -3.49 8.82 -2.09
CA GLU A 18 -2.56 9.55 -1.23
C GLU A 18 -1.09 9.14 -1.46
N ILE A 19 -0.82 7.84 -1.65
CA ILE A 19 0.50 7.33 -2.04
C ILE A 19 0.97 8.01 -3.32
N ARG A 20 0.12 8.05 -4.36
CA ARG A 20 0.46 8.71 -5.64
C ARG A 20 0.79 10.18 -5.44
N ARG A 21 0.02 10.89 -4.61
CA ARG A 21 0.27 12.31 -4.28
C ARG A 21 1.60 12.47 -3.56
N LEU A 22 1.91 11.63 -2.58
CA LEU A 22 3.14 11.69 -1.79
C LEU A 22 4.38 11.35 -2.62
N VAL A 23 4.32 10.31 -3.47
CA VAL A 23 5.42 9.98 -4.40
C VAL A 23 5.77 11.16 -5.30
N ALA A 24 4.75 11.85 -5.84
CA ALA A 24 4.96 13.02 -6.68
C ALA A 24 5.60 14.22 -5.95
N LEU A 25 5.59 14.23 -4.61
CA LEU A 25 6.23 15.26 -3.80
C LEU A 25 7.67 14.91 -3.39
N GLU A 26 8.13 13.67 -3.66
CA GLU A 26 9.47 13.18 -3.32
C GLU A 26 9.91 13.54 -1.89
N PRO A 27 9.12 13.17 -0.85
CA PRO A 27 9.40 13.58 0.52
C PRO A 27 10.73 13.01 1.00
N GLU A 28 11.42 13.80 1.84
CA GLU A 28 12.63 13.33 2.51
C GLU A 28 12.32 12.11 3.40
N ARG A 29 13.25 11.15 3.43
CA ARG A 29 13.15 10.01 4.36
C ARG A 29 13.22 10.48 5.81
N GLY A 30 12.37 9.92 6.67
CA GLY A 30 12.25 10.35 8.06
C GLY A 30 11.50 11.67 8.24
N SER A 31 11.00 12.28 7.17
CA SER A 31 10.01 13.35 7.28
C SER A 31 8.63 12.76 7.54
N LEU A 32 7.74 13.54 8.14
CA LEU A 32 6.36 13.10 8.39
C LEU A 32 5.64 12.62 7.10
N ALA A 33 5.93 13.25 5.96
CA ALA A 33 5.37 12.86 4.67
C ALA A 33 5.99 11.54 4.15
N GLY A 34 7.29 11.33 4.37
CA GLY A 34 7.97 10.08 4.05
C GLY A 34 7.48 8.91 4.90
N ASP A 35 7.40 9.10 6.21
CA ASP A 35 6.91 8.07 7.15
C ASP A 35 5.45 7.68 6.85
N ARG A 36 4.63 8.67 6.45
CA ARG A 36 3.26 8.43 6.02
C ARG A 36 3.20 7.64 4.71
N LEU A 37 4.06 7.96 3.75
CA LEU A 37 4.16 7.21 2.49
C LEU A 37 4.55 5.74 2.74
N GLU A 38 5.56 5.51 3.58
CA GLU A 38 5.99 4.14 3.96
C GLU A 38 4.86 3.37 4.63
N THR A 39 4.17 3.99 5.59
CA THR A 39 3.05 3.36 6.32
C THR A 39 1.89 3.01 5.39
N LEU A 40 1.46 3.95 4.53
CA LEU A 40 0.35 3.70 3.60
C LEU A 40 0.70 2.61 2.60
N THR A 41 1.95 2.57 2.13
CA THR A 41 2.44 1.52 1.22
C THR A 41 2.37 0.15 1.89
N ALA A 42 2.84 0.02 3.13
CA ALA A 42 2.76 -1.26 3.86
C ALA A 42 1.32 -1.73 4.12
N ILE A 43 0.39 -0.79 4.36
CA ILE A 43 -1.04 -1.10 4.49
C ILE A 43 -1.61 -1.61 3.16
N ALA A 44 -1.27 -0.95 2.05
CA ALA A 44 -1.70 -1.35 0.72
C ALA A 44 -1.19 -2.75 0.36
N GLU A 45 0.09 -3.03 0.56
CA GLU A 45 0.70 -4.36 0.33
C GLU A 45 0.03 -5.45 1.16
N THR A 46 -0.30 -5.16 2.42
CA THR A 46 -1.00 -6.11 3.30
C THR A 46 -2.42 -6.39 2.82
N PHE A 47 -3.15 -5.36 2.39
CA PHE A 47 -4.48 -5.50 1.81
C PHE A 47 -4.43 -6.32 0.51
N GLU A 48 -3.49 -6.01 -0.37
CA GLU A 48 -3.26 -6.72 -1.63
C GLU A 48 -2.94 -8.19 -1.37
N ALA A 49 -2.00 -8.52 -0.48
CA ALA A 49 -1.67 -9.92 -0.17
C ALA A 49 -2.87 -10.73 0.36
N GLY A 50 -3.83 -10.07 1.03
CA GLY A 50 -5.05 -10.70 1.52
C GLY A 50 -6.17 -10.82 0.49
N HIS A 51 -6.21 -9.97 -0.54
CA HIS A 51 -7.31 -9.88 -1.52
C HIS A 51 -6.91 -10.34 -2.92
N PHE A 52 -5.71 -9.96 -3.34
CA PHE A 52 -5.07 -10.37 -4.57
C PHE A 52 -3.95 -11.34 -4.19
N VAL A 53 -4.32 -12.62 -4.09
CA VAL A 53 -3.31 -13.67 -4.24
C VAL A 53 -2.84 -13.56 -5.69
N LEU A 54 -1.87 -12.69 -5.93
CA LEU A 54 -1.06 -12.73 -7.14
C LEU A 54 -0.37 -14.08 -7.08
N ASP A 55 -0.96 -15.06 -7.74
CA ASP A 55 -0.27 -16.29 -8.07
C ASP A 55 0.93 -15.85 -8.91
N LEU A 56 2.11 -15.89 -8.30
CA LEU A 56 3.35 -15.53 -8.98
C LEU A 56 3.51 -16.36 -10.28
N ALA A 57 2.82 -17.50 -10.39
CA ALA A 57 2.71 -18.32 -11.59
C ALA A 57 1.99 -17.64 -12.77
N ASP A 58 1.06 -16.70 -12.54
CA ASP A 58 0.35 -15.98 -13.61
C ASP A 58 1.23 -14.92 -14.30
N ILE A 59 2.29 -14.44 -13.63
CA ILE A 59 3.24 -13.47 -14.20
C ILE A 59 4.23 -14.16 -15.15
N GLU A 60 4.57 -15.43 -14.94
CA GLU A 60 5.51 -16.18 -15.80
C GLU A 60 4.89 -16.65 -17.13
N ALA A 61 3.57 -16.51 -17.31
CA ALA A 61 2.83 -17.03 -18.47
C ALA A 61 2.57 -16.00 -19.60
N ARG A 62 3.17 -14.81 -19.58
CA ARG A 62 2.97 -13.77 -20.63
C ARG A 62 4.26 -13.33 -21.32
#